data_AF-A0A938JSD5-F1
#
_entry.id   AF-A0A938JSD5-F1
#
_cell.length_a   1.000
_cell.length_b   1.000
_cell.length_c   1.000
_cell.angle_alpha   90.00
_cell.angle_beta   90.00
_cell.angle_gamma   90.00
#
_symmetry.space_group_name_H-M   'P 1'
#
loop_
_entity.id
_entity.type
_entity.pdbx_description
1 polymer ?
#
loop_
_entity_poly.entity_id
_entity_poly.type
_entity_poly.pdbx_seq_one_letter_code
_entity_poly.pdbx_strand_id
1 'polypeptide(L)'
;MKGKTGVARLALQTGVPVYPCASWGPERVIPPYGKKIKLFPRTKVSVIMGDQVDLSKWKGKADDLAAVEEATEAIMDEITKLLEVIRGGKAPAIRFDPKKSNLPRTGDFKKKR
;
A
#
# COMPACT_ATOMS: atom_id res chain seq x y z
N MET A 1 5.88 -0.01 -0.96
CA MET A 1 6.27 -0.93 0.14
C MET A 1 5.88 -2.35 -0.26
N LYS A 2 6.57 -3.41 0.21
CA LYS A 2 6.10 -4.79 0.03
C LYS A 2 4.76 -4.97 0.75
N GLY A 3 3.73 -5.40 0.01
CA GLY A 3 2.38 -5.60 0.52
C GLY A 3 2.28 -6.83 1.42
N LYS A 4 1.27 -6.84 2.29
CA LYS A 4 0.86 -8.08 2.99
C LYS A 4 -0.07 -8.87 2.06
N THR A 5 0.04 -10.19 2.12
CA THR A 5 -0.63 -11.12 1.20
C THR A 5 -2.10 -11.38 1.49
N GLY A 6 -2.64 -10.90 2.62
CA GLY A 6 -3.99 -11.21 3.07
C GLY A 6 -5.09 -10.82 2.08
N VAL A 7 -5.00 -9.63 1.47
CA VAL A 7 -6.00 -9.16 0.50
C VAL A 7 -6.00 -10.03 -0.74
N ALA A 8 -4.83 -10.31 -1.31
CA ALA A 8 -4.71 -11.18 -2.48
C ALA A 8 -5.24 -12.58 -2.18
N ARG A 9 -4.89 -13.17 -1.03
CA ARG A 9 -5.38 -14.49 -0.62
C ARG A 9 -6.91 -14.54 -0.55
N LEU A 10 -7.52 -13.55 0.10
CA LEU A 10 -8.99 -13.47 0.20
C LEU A 10 -9.64 -13.32 -1.18
N ALA A 11 -9.10 -12.44 -2.02
CA ALA A 11 -9.62 -12.22 -3.37
C ALA A 11 -9.56 -13.49 -4.23
N LEU A 12 -8.44 -14.23 -4.16
CA LEU A 12 -8.27 -15.48 -4.90
C LEU A 12 -9.14 -16.63 -4.39
N GLN A 13 -9.44 -16.69 -3.09
CA GLN A 13 -10.34 -17.70 -2.50
C GLN A 13 -11.81 -17.43 -2.80
N THR A 14 -12.22 -16.17 -2.71
CA THR A 14 -13.63 -15.77 -2.77
C THR A 14 -14.08 -15.32 -4.15
N GLY A 15 -13.14 -14.96 -5.03
CA GLY A 15 -13.42 -14.39 -6.35
C GLY A 15 -13.96 -12.96 -6.30
N VAL A 16 -13.90 -12.29 -5.15
CA VAL A 16 -14.38 -10.92 -4.98
C VAL A 16 -13.45 -9.93 -5.71
N PRO A 17 -14.00 -8.93 -6.42
CA PRO A 17 -13.20 -7.91 -7.10
C PRO A 17 -12.41 -7.05 -6.11
N VAL A 18 -11.16 -6.72 -6.47
CA VAL A 18 -10.29 -5.84 -5.68
C VAL A 18 -10.12 -4.51 -6.41
N TYR A 19 -10.46 -3.42 -5.73
CA TYR A 19 -10.27 -2.06 -6.24
C TYR A 19 -9.15 -1.37 -5.45
N PRO A 20 -8.07 -0.91 -6.11
CA PRO A 20 -6.96 -0.25 -5.46
C PRO A 20 -7.34 1.20 -5.12
N CYS A 21 -6.99 1.64 -3.92
CA CYS A 21 -7.18 3.01 -3.47
C CYS A 21 -5.85 3.59 -2.99
N ALA A 22 -5.57 4.85 -3.37
CA ALA A 22 -4.43 5.60 -2.85
C ALA A 22 -4.92 6.87 -2.15
N SER A 23 -4.35 7.16 -0.98
CA SER A 23 -4.62 8.35 -0.19
C SER A 23 -3.34 9.12 0.08
N TRP A 24 -3.39 10.45 -0.02
CA TRP A 24 -2.24 11.33 0.23
C TRP A 24 -2.66 12.62 0.93
N GLY A 25 -1.84 13.08 1.89
CA GLY A 25 -2.10 14.28 2.68
C GLY A 25 -2.49 14.05 4.15
N PRO A 26 -3.19 12.95 4.56
CA PRO A 26 -3.51 12.72 5.97
C PRO A 26 -2.28 12.72 6.89
N GLU A 27 -1.13 12.27 6.38
CA GLU A 27 0.14 12.25 7.11
C GLU A 27 0.67 13.63 7.48
N ARG A 28 0.17 14.70 6.84
CA ARG A 28 0.51 16.09 7.19
C ARG A 28 -0.37 16.64 8.30
N VAL A 29 -1.62 16.17 8.38
CA VAL A 29 -2.58 16.53 9.43
C VAL A 29 -2.20 15.85 10.74
N ILE A 30 -1.97 14.53 10.69
CA ILE A 30 -1.54 13.73 11.82
C ILE A 30 -0.29 12.95 11.40
N PRO A 31 0.91 13.46 11.74
CA PRO A 31 2.15 12.78 11.41
C PRO A 31 2.22 11.38 12.02
N PRO A 32 2.91 10.42 11.37
CA PRO A 32 3.17 9.11 11.96
C PRO A 32 3.80 9.25 13.35
N TYR A 33 3.24 8.54 14.34
CA TYR A 33 3.62 8.60 15.77
C TYR A 33 3.41 9.96 16.46
N GLY A 34 2.80 10.92 15.76
CA GLY A 34 2.43 12.22 16.32
C GLY A 34 1.16 12.14 17.17
N LYS A 35 1.12 12.92 18.26
CA LYS A 35 -0.09 13.09 19.09
C LYS A 35 -0.82 14.41 18.83
N LYS A 36 -0.23 15.31 18.03
CA LYS A 36 -0.77 16.65 17.76
C LYS A 36 -1.36 16.69 16.36
N ILE A 37 -2.61 17.16 16.28
CA ILE A 37 -3.32 17.41 15.02
C ILE A 37 -2.94 18.81 14.53
N LYS A 38 -2.48 18.92 13.28
CA LYS A 38 -2.18 20.19 12.62
C LYS A 38 -3.31 20.55 11.66
N LEU A 39 -4.22 21.41 12.12
CA LEU A 39 -5.37 21.88 11.33
C LEU A 39 -5.05 23.13 10.48
N PHE A 40 -3.98 23.85 10.81
CA PHE A 40 -3.56 25.08 10.13
C PHE A 40 -2.09 25.01 9.67
N PRO A 41 -1.78 25.43 8.42
CA PRO A 41 -2.70 25.80 7.34
C PRO A 41 -3.52 24.59 6.84
N ARG A 42 -4.65 24.86 6.17
CA ARG A 42 -5.55 23.81 5.66
C ARG A 42 -4.79 22.83 4.76
N THR A 43 -4.76 21.56 5.15
CA THR A 43 -4.07 20.51 4.39
C THR A 43 -5.00 19.94 3.32
N LYS A 44 -4.51 19.84 2.08
CA LYS A 44 -5.19 19.10 1.01
C LYS A 44 -5.04 17.61 1.25
N VAL A 45 -6.17 16.92 1.46
CA VAL A 45 -6.27 15.47 1.49
C VAL A 45 -6.89 15.03 0.17
N SER A 46 -6.31 14.02 -0.48
CA SER A 46 -6.77 13.51 -1.76
C SER A 46 -6.80 12.00 -1.74
N VAL A 47 -7.84 11.43 -2.31
CA VAL A 47 -8.05 9.99 -2.46
C VAL A 47 -8.43 9.72 -3.89
N ILE A 48 -7.85 8.68 -4.48
CA ILE A 48 -8.21 8.18 -5.79
C ILE A 48 -8.47 6.68 -5.67
N MET A 49 -9.50 6.23 -6.38
CA MET A 49 -9.84 4.83 -6.54
C MET A 49 -9.56 4.46 -7.99
N GLY A 50 -8.85 3.37 -8.20
CA GLY A 50 -8.59 2.81 -9.51
C GLY A 50 -9.64 1.78 -9.91
N ASP A 51 -9.49 1.28 -11.13
CA ASP A 51 -10.30 0.18 -11.65
C ASP A 51 -9.98 -1.14 -10.97
N GLN A 52 -10.84 -2.14 -11.21
CA GLN A 52 -10.64 -3.48 -10.70
C GLN A 52 -9.29 -4.04 -11.16
N VAL A 53 -8.50 -4.56 -10.22
CA VAL A 53 -7.26 -5.27 -10.54
C VAL A 53 -7.61 -6.61 -11.19
N ASP A 54 -7.04 -6.90 -12.35
CA ASP A 54 -7.18 -8.21 -12.99
C ASP A 54 -6.34 -9.26 -12.25
N LEU A 55 -7.04 -10.15 -11.54
CA LEU A 55 -6.46 -11.27 -10.81
C LEU A 55 -6.69 -12.62 -11.51
N SER A 56 -7.21 -12.62 -12.73
CA SER A 56 -7.62 -13.82 -13.46
C SER A 56 -6.47 -14.82 -13.61
N LYS A 57 -5.23 -14.34 -13.79
CA LYS A 57 -4.00 -15.14 -13.90
C LYS A 57 -3.76 -16.07 -12.70
N TRP A 58 -4.20 -15.69 -11.50
CA TRP A 58 -3.93 -16.43 -10.25
C TRP A 58 -5.19 -17.07 -9.65
N LYS A 59 -6.31 -17.07 -10.39
CA LYS A 59 -7.59 -17.62 -9.92
C LYS A 59 -7.43 -19.09 -9.51
N GLY A 60 -7.96 -19.45 -8.34
CA GLY A 60 -7.87 -20.81 -7.78
C GLY A 60 -6.50 -21.20 -7.21
N LYS A 61 -5.49 -20.31 -7.24
CA LYS A 61 -4.15 -20.56 -6.69
C LYS A 61 -3.94 -19.92 -5.31
N ALA A 62 -4.99 -19.86 -4.50
CA ALA A 62 -4.91 -19.20 -3.19
C ALA A 62 -3.99 -19.91 -2.18
N ASP A 63 -3.77 -21.22 -2.37
CA ASP A 63 -2.90 -22.02 -1.50
C ASP A 63 -1.43 -21.99 -1.93
N ASP A 64 -1.16 -21.53 -3.16
CA ASP A 64 0.20 -21.33 -3.67
C ASP A 64 0.74 -19.98 -3.17
N LEU A 65 1.78 -20.05 -2.35
CA LEU A 65 2.43 -18.87 -1.77
C LEU A 65 2.99 -17.95 -2.86
N ALA A 66 3.59 -18.50 -3.92
CA ALA A 66 4.19 -17.71 -4.99
C ALA A 66 3.12 -16.96 -5.76
N ALA A 67 2.02 -17.63 -6.11
CA ALA A 67 0.88 -17.01 -6.79
C ALA A 67 0.26 -15.87 -5.96
N VAL A 68 0.13 -16.05 -4.64
CA VAL A 68 -0.41 -15.02 -3.75
C VAL A 68 0.56 -13.83 -3.63
N GLU A 69 1.87 -14.07 -3.55
CA GLU A 69 2.87 -13.00 -3.54
C GLU A 69 2.84 -12.19 -4.85
N GLU A 70 2.83 -12.86 -6.01
CA GLU A 70 2.72 -12.19 -7.32
C GLU A 70 1.43 -11.38 -7.46
N ALA A 71 0.28 -11.94 -7.08
CA ALA A 71 -0.99 -11.23 -7.10
C ALA A 71 -0.98 -10.00 -6.17
N THR A 72 -0.32 -10.11 -5.02
CA THR A 72 -0.14 -8.98 -4.10
C THR A 72 0.74 -7.90 -4.73
N GLU A 73 1.80 -8.29 -5.44
CA GLU A 73 2.66 -7.34 -6.14
C GLU A 73 1.91 -6.58 -7.23
N ALA A 74 1.07 -7.26 -8.01
CA ALA A 74 0.21 -6.64 -9.02
C ALA A 74 -0.75 -5.60 -8.41
N ILE A 75 -1.41 -5.93 -7.28
CA ILE A 75 -2.27 -4.98 -6.56
C ILE A 75 -1.46 -3.76 -6.08
N MET A 76 -0.26 -3.99 -5.54
CA MET A 76 0.60 -2.91 -5.07
C MET A 76 1.15 -2.05 -6.21
N ASP A 77 1.33 -2.59 -7.40
CA ASP A 77 1.72 -1.84 -8.60
C ASP A 77 0.64 -0.85 -8.98
N GLU A 78 -0.63 -1.28 -9.02
CA GLU A 78 -1.76 -0.38 -9.30
C GLU A 78 -1.88 0.74 -8.25
N ILE A 79 -1.79 0.40 -6.95
CA ILE A 79 -1.78 1.42 -5.89
C ILE A 79 -0.61 2.39 -6.07
N THR A 80 0.56 1.91 -6.52
CA THR A 80 1.73 2.76 -6.75
C THR A 80 1.47 3.75 -7.87
N LYS A 81 0.91 3.31 -9.01
CA LYS A 81 0.53 4.19 -10.14
C LYS A 81 -0.45 5.28 -9.69
N LEU A 82 -1.48 4.91 -8.94
CA LEU A 82 -2.45 5.86 -8.38
C LEU A 82 -1.77 6.90 -7.46
N LEU A 83 -0.81 6.46 -6.65
CA LEU A 83 -0.08 7.34 -5.75
C LEU A 83 0.88 8.29 -6.49
N GLU A 84 1.51 7.84 -7.59
CA GLU A 84 2.31 8.71 -8.46
C GLU A 84 1.47 9.85 -9.03
N VAL A 85 0.24 9.55 -9.46
CA VAL A 85 -0.71 10.54 -9.97
C VAL A 85 -1.09 11.55 -8.88
N ILE A 86 -1.53 11.10 -7.70
CA ILE A 86 -1.92 12.02 -6.62
C ILE A 86 -0.74 12.87 -6.14
N ARG A 87 0.45 12.28 -6.05
CA ARG A 87 1.65 12.97 -5.55
C ARG A 87 2.29 13.88 -6.60
N GLY A 88 2.03 13.66 -7.89
CA GLY A 88 2.67 14.37 -8.99
C GLY A 88 4.15 14.04 -9.16
N GLY A 89 4.56 12.81 -8.82
CA GLY A 89 5.97 12.41 -8.89
C GLY A 89 6.20 10.91 -8.89
N LYS A 90 7.30 10.48 -9.53
CA LYS A 90 7.63 9.06 -9.76
C LYS A 90 8.02 8.31 -8.49
N ALA A 91 7.53 7.09 -8.36
CA ALA A 91 7.90 6.17 -7.32
C ALA A 91 9.38 5.76 -7.47
N PRO A 92 10.08 5.44 -6.38
CA PRO A 92 11.40 4.85 -6.46
C PRO A 92 11.38 3.55 -7.26
N ALA A 93 12.46 3.27 -8.01
CA ALA A 93 12.58 2.04 -8.80
C ALA A 93 12.51 0.77 -7.94
N ILE A 94 13.03 0.84 -6.71
CA ILE A 94 13.04 -0.28 -5.77
C ILE A 94 11.95 -0.07 -4.72
N ARG A 95 11.04 -1.05 -4.66
CA ARG A 95 10.00 -1.10 -3.63
C ARG A 95 10.61 -1.35 -2.25
N PHE A 96 10.28 -0.48 -1.30
CA PHE A 96 10.72 -0.63 0.08
C PHE A 96 10.22 -1.96 0.71
N ASP A 97 11.13 -2.79 1.20
CA ASP A 97 10.81 -4.02 1.94
C ASP A 97 11.24 -3.88 3.41
N PRO A 98 10.30 -3.88 4.37
CA PRO A 98 10.61 -3.82 5.79
C PRO A 98 11.53 -4.94 6.28
N LYS A 99 11.44 -6.15 5.70
CA LYS A 99 12.27 -7.30 6.12
C LYS A 99 13.74 -7.14 5.76
N LYS A 100 14.04 -6.34 4.73
CA LYS A 100 15.41 -6.04 4.26
C LYS A 100 15.95 -4.73 4.84
N SER A 101 15.15 -4.04 5.67
CA SER A 101 15.54 -2.76 6.25
C SER A 101 16.10 -2.94 7.67
N ASN A 102 17.04 -2.08 8.06
CA ASN A 102 17.55 -2.01 9.44
C ASN A 102 16.59 -1.29 10.41
N LEU A 103 15.35 -1.01 9.99
CA LEU A 103 14.36 -0.35 10.82
C LEU A 103 13.68 -1.36 11.75
N PRO A 104 13.29 -0.97 12.97
CA PRO A 104 12.53 -1.83 13.86
C PRO A 104 11.19 -2.22 13.22
N ARG A 105 10.83 -3.51 13.35
CA ARG A 105 9.62 -4.08 12.71
C ARG A 105 8.32 -3.56 13.32
N THR A 106 8.37 -3.09 14.57
CA THR A 106 7.25 -2.56 15.33
C THR A 106 7.69 -1.35 16.15
N GLY A 107 6.72 -0.50 16.53
CA GLY A 107 6.99 0.70 17.32
C GLY A 107 7.43 1.90 16.49
N ASP A 108 7.84 2.96 17.18
CA ASP A 108 8.32 4.21 16.58
C ASP A 108 9.78 4.05 16.14
N PHE A 109 9.98 3.89 14.83
CA PHE A 109 11.31 3.74 14.24
C PHE A 109 12.17 5.02 14.28
N LYS A 110 11.59 6.16 14.67
CA LYS A 110 12.32 7.43 14.81
C LYS A 110 12.93 7.63 16.19
N LYS A 111 12.48 6.88 17.21
CA LYS A 111 13.11 6.91 18.53
C LYS A 111 14.47 6.21 18.45
N LYS A 112 15.55 6.95 18.68
CA LYS A 112 16.82 6.33 19.08
C LYS A 112 16.58 5.59 20.40
N ARG A 113 16.95 4.31 20.43
CA ARG A 113 17.06 3.55 21.68
C ARG A 113 18.22 4.08 22.50
#